data_AF-A0A368TPP0-F1
#
_entry.id   AF-A0A368TPP0-F1
#
_cell.length_a   1.000
_cell.length_b   1.000
_cell.length_c   1.000
_cell.angle_alpha   90.00
_cell.angle_beta   90.00
_cell.angle_gamma   90.00
#
_symmetry.space_group_name_H-M   'P 1'
#
loop_
_entity.id
_entity.type
_entity.pdbx_description
1 polymer ?
#
loop_
_entity_poly.entity_id
_entity_poly.type
_entity_poly.pdbx_seq_one_letter_code
_entity_poly.pdbx_strand_id
1 'polypeptide(L)' 'MFVAAGRERERGTFSLGGGAELALAIRTSRTYVRTAQGWRQLHHHGSIESPELLRDYQNAIAGMNP' A
#
# COMPACT_ATOMS: atom_id res chain seq x y z
N MET A 1 -20.07 15.06 11.31
CA MET A 1 -19.26 14.76 10.11
C MET A 1 -19.47 13.29 9.76
N PHE A 2 -19.96 12.99 8.56
CA PHE A 2 -20.13 11.61 8.07
C PHE A 2 -18.93 11.23 7.20
N VAL A 3 -18.36 10.05 7.43
CA VAL A 3 -17.24 9.53 6.65
C VAL A 3 -17.55 8.11 6.19
N ALA A 4 -17.27 7.81 4.92
CA ALA A 4 -17.31 6.46 4.40
C ALA A 4 -15.93 5.81 4.62
N ALA A 5 -15.89 4.62 5.22
CA ALA A 5 -14.65 3.89 5.48
C ALA A 5 -14.62 2.60 4.64
N GLY A 6 -13.50 2.35 3.98
CA GLY A 6 -13.25 1.15 3.19
C GLY A 6 -11.98 0.43 3.66
N ARG A 7 -12.01 -0.90 3.61
CA ARG A 7 -10.82 -1.75 3.73
C ARG A 7 -10.61 -2.47 2.41
N GLU A 8 -9.42 -2.34 1.86
CA GLU A 8 -9.08 -2.87 0.54
C GLU A 8 -7.78 -3.70 0.62
N ARG A 9 -7.57 -4.53 -0.40
CA ARG A 9 -6.33 -5.25 -0.61
C ARG A 9 -5.77 -4.84 -1.95
N GLU A 10 -4.63 -4.18 -1.91
CA GLU A 10 -3.91 -3.72 -3.07
C GLU A 10 -2.81 -4.73 -3.40
N ARG A 11 -2.77 -5.14 -4.66
CA ARG A 11 -1.78 -6.07 -5.23
C ARG A 11 -0.99 -5.32 -6.29
N GLY A 12 0.32 -5.55 -6.34
CA GLY A 12 1.19 -4.92 -7.32
C GLY A 12 2.54 -5.59 -7.38
N THR A 13 3.43 -5.06 -8.20
CA THR A 13 4.81 -5.54 -8.33
C THR A 13 5.76 -4.39 -8.06
N PHE A 14 6.80 -4.67 -7.28
CA PHE A 14 7.92 -3.77 -7.06
C PHE A 14 9.13 -4.29 -7.83
N SER A 15 9.75 -3.43 -8.63
CA SER A 15 10.93 -3.76 -9.42
C SER A 15 12.00 -2.68 -9.22
N LEU A 16 13.16 -3.04 -8.68
CA LEU A 16 14.38 -2.26 -8.82
C LEU A 16 15.05 -2.72 -10.11
N GLY A 17 15.42 -1.80 -11.00
CA GLY A 17 16.07 -2.13 -12.27
C GLY A 17 17.20 -3.15 -12.07
N GLY A 18 17.21 -4.23 -12.86
CA GLY A 18 18.07 -5.38 -12.64
C GLY A 18 17.37 -6.75 -12.74
N GLY A 19 16.04 -6.77 -12.95
CA GLY A 19 15.27 -7.98 -13.24
C GLY A 19 14.69 -8.70 -12.03
N ALA A 20 14.99 -8.24 -10.81
CA ALA A 20 14.32 -8.74 -9.61
C ALA A 20 12.95 -8.07 -9.45
N GLU A 21 11.90 -8.89 -9.29
CA GLU A 21 10.53 -8.45 -9.06
C GLU A 21 10.01 -9.02 -7.74
N LEU A 22 9.37 -8.17 -6.93
CA LEU A 22 8.73 -8.54 -5.68
C LEU A 22 7.22 -8.30 -5.77
N ALA A 23 6.44 -9.35 -5.59
CA ALA A 23 4.99 -9.25 -5.52
C ALA A 23 4.58 -8.55 -4.21
N LEU A 24 3.93 -7.40 -4.32
CA LEU A 24 3.43 -6.63 -3.20
C LEU A 24 2.01 -7.02 -2.82
N ALA A 25 1.80 -7.05 -1.51
CA ALA A 25 0.56 -7.33 -0.84
C ALA A 25 0.36 -6.24 0.21
N ILE A 26 -0.56 -5.31 -0.03
CA ILE A 26 -0.81 -4.18 0.87
C ILE A 26 -2.26 -4.20 1.31
N ARG A 27 -2.48 -4.13 2.62
CA ARG A 27 -3.80 -3.87 3.20
C ARG A 27 -3.95 -2.37 3.36
N THR A 28 -5.02 -1.81 2.80
CA THR A 28 -5.28 -0.37 2.89
C THR A 28 -6.60 -0.11 3.62
N SER A 29 -6.62 1.01 4.34
CA SER A 29 -7.80 1.58 4.98
C SER A 29 -7.91 3.02 4.52
N ARG A 30 -9.05 3.35 3.89
CA ARG A 30 -9.31 4.68 3.34
C ARG A 30 -10.58 5.25 3.96
N THR A 31 -10.56 6.55 4.24
CA THR A 31 -11.76 7.28 4.65
C THR A 31 -12.04 8.38 3.65
N TYR A 32 -13.32 8.56 3.34
CA TYR A 32 -13.79 9.55 2.38
C TYR A 32 -14.86 10.43 3.01
N VAL A 33 -14.84 11.71 2.65
CA VAL A 33 -15.88 12.68 3.00
C VAL A 33 -16.55 13.17 1.71
N ARG A 34 -17.87 13.31 1.74
CA ARG A 34 -18.61 13.94 0.65
C ARG A 34 -18.64 15.44 0.86
N THR A 35 -18.16 16.18 -0.13
CA THR A 35 -18.16 17.65 -0.19
C THR A 35 -19.13 18.13 -1.27
N ALA A 36 -19.34 19.45 -1.37
CA ALA A 36 -20.08 20.05 -2.48
C ALA A 36 -19.44 19.72 -3.85
N GLN A 37 -18.12 19.55 -3.90
CA GLN A 37 -17.38 19.17 -5.11
C GLN A 37 -17.25 17.64 -5.30
N GLY A 38 -18.00 16.84 -4.53
CA GLY A 38 -18.00 15.38 -4.62
C GLY A 38 -17.19 14.68 -3.52
N TRP A 39 -16.89 13.39 -3.72
CA TRP A 39 -16.12 12.61 -2.77
C TRP A 39 -14.64 13.02 -2.75
N ARG A 40 -14.08 13.13 -1.56
CA ARG A 40 -12.66 13.41 -1.31
C ARG A 40 -12.11 12.40 -0.33
N GLN A 41 -10.92 11.89 -0.60
CA GLN A 41 -10.20 11.04 0.33
C GLN A 41 -9.61 11.91 1.45
N LEU A 42 -9.92 11.58 2.70
CA LEU A 42 -9.48 12.33 3.87
C LEU A 42 -8.24 11.71 4.51
N HIS A 43 -8.23 10.37 4.62
CA HIS A 43 -7.11 9.63 5.16
C HIS A 43 -6.93 8.33 4.38
N HIS A 44 -5.67 7.94 4.18
CA HIS A 44 -5.27 6.65 3.64
C HIS A 44 -4.12 6.13 4.47
N HIS A 45 -4.32 4.95 5.06
CA HIS A 45 -3.30 4.18 5.73
C HIS A 45 -3.11 2.86 4.98
N GLY A 46 -1.86 2.51 4.68
CA GLY A 46 -1.49 1.24 4.04
C GLY A 46 -0.41 0.52 4.84
N SER A 47 -0.51 -0.80 4.90
CA SER A 47 0.46 -1.68 5.56
C SER A 47 0.75 -2.90 4.69
N ILE A 48 2.00 -3.32 4.58
CA ILE A 48 2.36 -4.59 3.93
C ILE A 48 1.74 -5.76 4.72
N GLU A 49 1.14 -6.73 4.02
CA GLU A 49 0.29 -7.76 4.64
C GLU A 49 1.05 -8.71 5.58
N SER A 50 2.34 -8.98 5.33
CA SER A 50 3.14 -9.90 6.14
C SER A 50 4.53 -9.32 6.49
N PRO A 51 5.09 -9.68 7.65
CA PRO A 51 6.41 -9.19 8.07
C PRO A 51 7.55 -9.71 7.18
N GLU A 52 7.42 -10.91 6.62
CA GLU A 52 8.40 -11.47 5.68
C GLU A 52 8.45 -10.62 4.42
N LEU A 53 7.29 -10.29 3.86
CA LEU A 53 7.22 -9.42 2.68
C LEU A 53 7.74 -8.01 2.98
N LEU A 54 7.48 -7.47 4.18
CA LEU A 54 8.03 -6.18 4.59
C LEU A 54 9.56 -6.22 4.63
N ARG A 55 10.13 -7.28 5.21
CA ARG A 55 11.58 -7.48 5.25
C ARG A 55 12.15 -7.59 3.83
N ASP A 56 11.54 -8.39 2.98
CA ASP A 56 12.03 -8.61 1.61
C ASP A 56 11.95 -7.31 0.78
N TYR A 57 10.89 -6.52 0.97
CA TYR A 57 10.75 -5.18 0.40
C TYR A 57 11.84 -4.21 0.91
N GLN A 58 12.10 -4.20 2.22
CA GLN A 58 13.14 -3.37 2.82
C GLN A 58 14.54 -3.75 2.34
N ASN A 59 14.83 -5.04 2.24
CA ASN A 59 16.09 -5.57 1.70
C ASN A 59 16.27 -5.14 0.24
N ALA A 60 15.22 -5.30 -0.57
CA ALA A 60 15.22 -4.87 -1.97
C ALA A 60 15.48 -3.37 -2.12
N ILE A 61 14.90 -2.53 -1.26
CA ILE A 61 15.18 -1.07 -1.25
C ILE A 61 16.60 -0.76 -0.79
N ALA A 62 17.09 -1.46 0.24
CA ALA A 62 18.41 -1.22 0.80
C ALA A 62 19.55 -1.74 -0.10
N GLY A 63 19.24 -2.41 -1.21
CA GLY A 63 20.23 -3.08 -2.05
C GLY A 63 20.88 -4.28 -1.37
N MET A 64 20.29 -4.77 -0.28
CA MET A 64 20.71 -6.00 0.38
C MET A 64 20.06 -7.15 -0.38
N ASN A 65 20.86 -7.84 -1.21
CA ASN A 65 20.40 -9.11 -1.77
C ASN A 65 20.13 -10.09 -0.62
N PRO A 66 18.96 -10.77 -0.57
CA PRO A 66 18.80 -11.94 0.29
C PRO A 66 19.74 -13.08 -0.10
#